data_AF-A0A0D6MCQ0-F1
#
_entry.id   AF-A0A0D6MCQ0-F1
#
_cell.length_a   1.000
_cell.length_b   1.000
_cell.length_c   1.000
_cell.angle_alpha   90.00
_cell.angle_beta   90.00
_cell.angle_gamma   90.00
#
_symmetry.space_group_name_H-M   'P 1'
#
loop_
_entity.id
_entity.type
_entity.pdbx_description
1 polymer ?
#
loop_
_entity_poly.entity_id
_entity_poly.type
_entity_poly.pdbx_seq_one_letter_code
_entity_poly.pdbx_strand_id
1 'polypeptide(L)'
;MLLLCVIVNYVAISSQYQSIQEQKFVALKPNHERLGNQKKSIKQAEVEFAFDEHGHRTCCRYDDPSRLIGHPAKYLLLQMSFAQNARYFEEYLPEVRALFNFSSESREQGNRNLRRLNVGDATDFMCVHIRRTDFLDFGIGSDLNGTLKATRDIAARKGLSKFLIFGDDKDFMKSLATQLKIVAPI
;
A
#
# COMPACT_ATOMS: atom_id res chain seq x y z
N MET A 1 15.44 13.46 7.14
CA MET A 1 14.67 12.41 7.83
C MET A 1 13.39 12.19 7.04
N LEU A 2 13.29 11.11 6.25
CA LEU A 2 12.13 10.85 5.39
C LEU A 2 11.08 10.10 6.19
N LEU A 3 9.90 10.71 6.33
CA LEU A 3 8.72 10.13 6.99
C LEU A 3 8.34 8.80 6.33
N LEU A 4 8.53 7.71 7.06
CA LEU A 4 7.77 6.48 6.84
C LEU A 4 6.39 6.69 7.49
N CYS A 5 5.40 7.06 6.69
CA CYS A 5 4.01 6.97 7.12
C CYS A 5 3.67 5.50 7.37
N VAL A 6 3.20 5.19 8.57
CA VAL A 6 2.62 3.88 8.91
C VAL A 6 1.37 3.70 8.06
N ILE A 7 1.47 2.93 6.99
CA ILE A 7 0.30 2.34 6.35
C ILE A 7 -0.18 1.27 7.34
N VAL A 8 -1.27 1.54 8.06
CA VAL A 8 -1.93 0.53 8.89
C VAL A 8 -2.68 -0.42 7.96
N ASN A 9 -1.93 -1.28 7.28
CA ASN A 9 -2.43 -2.53 6.77
C ASN A 9 -1.93 -3.61 7.73
N TYR A 10 -2.86 -4.19 8.50
CA TYR A 10 -2.57 -5.34 9.36
C TYR A 10 -1.89 -6.45 8.56
N VAL A 11 -0.62 -6.73 8.86
CA VAL A 11 0.05 -7.97 8.41
C VAL A 11 0.96 -8.44 9.54
N ALA A 12 0.55 -9.53 10.21
CA ALA A 12 1.39 -10.25 11.16
C ALA A 12 2.48 -11.04 10.42
N ILE A 13 3.66 -11.11 11.03
CA ILE A 13 4.89 -11.77 10.55
C ILE A 13 4.89 -13.22 11.03
N SER A 14 5.34 -14.15 10.18
CA SER A 14 6.02 -15.37 10.62
C SER A 14 7.04 -15.79 9.58
N SER A 15 8.26 -16.05 10.05
CA SER A 15 9.46 -16.38 9.29
C SER A 15 9.44 -17.81 8.76
N GLN A 16 10.04 -18.01 7.58
CA GLN A 16 11.18 -18.92 7.35
C GLN A 16 11.36 -19.24 5.85
N TYR A 17 12.63 -19.22 5.43
CA TYR A 17 13.28 -20.11 4.45
C TYR A 17 13.48 -19.71 2.96
N GLN A 18 14.76 -19.39 2.70
CA GLN A 18 15.71 -19.88 1.67
C GLN A 18 15.51 -19.68 0.16
N SER A 19 16.44 -18.86 -0.36
CA SER A 19 17.09 -18.81 -1.69
C SER A 19 16.37 -19.39 -2.89
N ILE A 20 15.98 -18.51 -3.82
CA ILE A 20 15.62 -18.89 -5.19
C ILE A 20 16.49 -18.08 -6.16
N GLN A 21 17.56 -18.74 -6.62
CA GLN A 21 18.22 -18.42 -7.89
C GLN A 21 17.22 -18.72 -9.04
N GLU A 22 17.22 -17.86 -10.05
CA GLU A 22 16.35 -17.85 -11.24
C GLU A 22 14.90 -17.38 -11.03
N GLN A 23 14.71 -16.12 -10.65
CA GLN A 23 13.38 -15.50 -10.71
C GLN A 23 12.95 -15.23 -12.17
N LYS A 24 11.88 -15.89 -12.60
CA LYS A 24 11.07 -15.47 -13.76
C LYS A 24 10.54 -14.07 -13.47
N PHE A 25 10.86 -13.10 -14.34
CA PHE A 25 10.32 -11.75 -14.24
C PHE A 25 8.80 -11.78 -14.39
N VAL A 26 8.10 -11.41 -13.32
CA VAL A 26 6.66 -11.21 -13.33
C VAL A 26 6.37 -9.75 -13.64
N ALA A 27 5.70 -9.50 -14.77
CA ALA A 27 5.21 -8.17 -15.11
C ALA A 27 3.83 -7.96 -14.46
N LEU A 28 3.60 -6.78 -13.90
CA LEU A 28 2.30 -6.38 -13.34
C LEU A 28 1.57 -5.55 -14.40
N LYS A 29 0.32 -5.90 -14.72
CA LYS A 29 -0.55 -5.05 -15.56
C LYS A 29 -1.64 -4.47 -14.67
N PRO A 30 -1.59 -3.17 -14.33
CA PRO A 30 -2.71 -2.49 -13.70
C PRO A 30 -3.90 -2.47 -14.66
N ASN A 31 -5.11 -2.69 -14.14
CA ASN A 31 -6.36 -2.68 -14.93
C ASN A 31 -6.74 -1.31 -15.55
N HIS A 32 -5.90 -0.27 -15.42
CA HIS A 32 -6.26 1.10 -15.80
C HIS A 32 -5.41 1.79 -16.88
N GLU A 33 -4.43 1.14 -17.52
CA GLU A 33 -3.67 1.78 -18.61
C GLU A 33 -3.89 1.12 -19.98
N ARG A 34 -4.50 1.88 -20.89
CA ARG A 34 -4.28 1.75 -22.33
C ARG A 34 -2.86 2.24 -22.62
N LEU A 35 -1.87 1.37 -22.48
CA LEU A 35 -0.50 1.66 -22.93
C LEU A 35 -0.47 1.70 -24.46
N GLY A 36 -0.03 2.85 -24.97
CA GLY A 36 0.09 3.17 -26.38
C GLY A 36 1.04 2.25 -27.16
N ASN A 37 0.90 2.36 -28.48
CA ASN A 37 1.45 1.47 -29.50
C ASN A 37 2.96 1.16 -29.39
N GLN A 38 3.24 -0.14 -29.59
CA GLN A 38 4.47 -0.79 -30.10
C GLN A 38 5.76 -0.78 -29.25
N LYS A 39 5.94 -1.86 -28.49
CA LYS A 39 7.19 -2.66 -28.44
C LYS A 39 6.81 -4.13 -28.58
N LYS A 40 7.62 -4.96 -29.27
CA LYS A 40 7.39 -6.41 -29.47
C LYS A 40 6.78 -7.03 -28.21
N SER A 41 5.52 -7.44 -28.28
CA SER A 41 4.82 -8.02 -27.14
C SER A 41 5.58 -9.27 -26.70
N ILE A 42 6.11 -9.24 -25.48
CA ILE A 42 6.73 -10.41 -24.87
C ILE A 42 5.64 -11.49 -24.79
N LYS A 43 5.89 -12.68 -25.35
CA LYS A 43 4.96 -13.80 -25.20
C LYS A 43 4.86 -14.14 -23.71
N GLN A 44 3.72 -13.79 -23.13
CA GLN A 44 3.41 -14.00 -21.72
C GLN A 44 2.10 -14.79 -21.59
N ALA A 45 2.01 -15.63 -20.57
CA ALA A 45 0.76 -16.29 -20.20
C ALA A 45 0.13 -15.52 -19.04
N GLU A 46 -1.16 -15.24 -19.15
CA GLU A 46 -1.91 -14.63 -18.06
C GLU A 46 -2.26 -15.70 -17.02
N VAL A 47 -2.04 -15.37 -15.75
CA VAL A 47 -2.33 -16.22 -14.61
C VAL A 47 -3.09 -15.40 -13.57
N GLU A 48 -4.10 -16.02 -12.97
CA GLU A 48 -4.90 -15.40 -11.92
C GLU A 48 -4.04 -15.12 -10.68
N PHE A 49 -4.27 -13.98 -10.02
CA PHE A 49 -3.41 -13.52 -8.92
C PHE A 49 -3.63 -14.27 -7.61
N ALA A 50 -4.88 -14.34 -7.12
CA ALA A 50 -5.20 -14.99 -5.85
C ALA A 50 -6.67 -15.45 -5.80
N PHE A 51 -6.91 -16.54 -5.06
CA PHE A 51 -8.24 -17.06 -4.76
C PHE A 51 -8.48 -17.13 -3.25
N ASP A 52 -9.75 -17.06 -2.82
CA ASP A 52 -10.15 -17.37 -1.45
C ASP A 52 -10.27 -18.90 -1.23
N GLU A 53 -10.63 -19.30 0.00
CA GLU A 53 -10.82 -20.70 0.38
C GLU A 53 -11.99 -21.38 -0.34
N HIS A 54 -12.83 -20.61 -1.00
CA HIS A 54 -13.99 -21.05 -1.78
C HIS A 54 -13.74 -20.99 -3.30
N GLY A 55 -12.53 -20.63 -3.75
CA GLY A 55 -12.17 -20.53 -5.16
C GLY A 55 -12.66 -19.24 -5.85
N HIS A 56 -13.10 -18.23 -5.11
CA HIS A 56 -13.43 -16.93 -5.69
C HIS A 56 -12.18 -16.07 -5.82
N ARG A 57 -12.12 -15.28 -6.88
CA ARG A 57 -11.02 -14.33 -7.11
C ARG A 57 -10.99 -13.29 -6.00
N THR A 58 -9.80 -13.04 -5.46
CA THR A 58 -9.57 -12.01 -4.44
C THR A 58 -8.48 -11.05 -4.87
N CYS A 59 -8.65 -9.77 -4.53
CA CYS A 59 -7.70 -8.72 -4.89
C CYS A 59 -6.48 -8.64 -3.98
N CYS A 60 -6.62 -9.13 -2.74
CA CYS A 60 -5.87 -8.56 -1.63
C CYS A 60 -5.30 -9.63 -0.68
N ARG A 61 -5.45 -10.92 -1.02
CA ARG A 61 -4.82 -12.03 -0.30
C ARG A 61 -3.41 -12.27 -0.86
N TYR A 62 -2.49 -12.64 0.02
CA TYR A 62 -1.20 -13.17 -0.40
C TYR A 62 -1.40 -14.55 -1.04
N ASP A 63 -0.87 -14.74 -2.24
CA ASP A 63 -0.82 -16.04 -2.91
C ASP A 63 0.64 -16.36 -3.26
N ASP A 64 1.16 -17.48 -2.74
CA ASP A 64 2.56 -17.86 -2.88
C ASP A 64 2.88 -18.15 -4.35
N PRO A 65 3.76 -17.37 -5.01
CA PRO A 65 4.05 -17.53 -6.42
C PRO A 65 4.78 -18.85 -6.72
N SER A 66 5.26 -19.58 -5.70
CA SER A 66 5.88 -20.90 -5.85
C SER A 66 4.96 -21.92 -6.53
N ARG A 67 3.63 -21.74 -6.43
CA ARG A 67 2.66 -22.57 -7.17
C ARG A 67 2.83 -22.49 -8.70
N LEU A 68 3.53 -21.47 -9.20
CA LEU A 68 3.75 -21.22 -10.64
C LEU A 68 5.11 -21.73 -11.16
N ILE A 69 5.95 -22.34 -10.31
CA ILE A 69 7.31 -22.78 -10.68
C ILE A 69 7.28 -23.75 -11.89
N GLY A 70 6.29 -24.64 -11.96
CA GLY A 70 6.11 -25.59 -13.05
C GLY A 70 5.40 -25.04 -14.30
N HIS A 71 5.01 -23.77 -14.34
CA HIS A 71 4.23 -23.25 -15.45
C HIS A 71 5.06 -23.25 -16.76
N PRO A 72 4.52 -23.78 -17.89
CA PRO A 72 5.29 -23.98 -19.13
C PRO A 72 5.70 -22.67 -19.82
N ALA A 73 5.02 -21.57 -19.51
CA ALA A 73 5.35 -20.26 -20.05
C ALA A 73 6.63 -19.67 -19.42
N LYS A 74 7.42 -19.00 -20.27
CA LYS A 74 8.64 -18.29 -19.88
C LYS A 74 8.36 -17.03 -19.07
N TYR A 75 7.31 -16.28 -19.43
CA TYR A 75 6.89 -15.06 -18.75
C TYR A 75 5.43 -15.20 -18.32
N LEU A 76 5.14 -14.77 -17.10
CA LEU A 76 3.81 -14.79 -16.51
C LEU A 76 3.34 -13.36 -16.26
N LEU A 77 2.10 -13.08 -16.61
CA LEU A 77 1.40 -11.85 -16.26
C LEU A 77 0.38 -12.16 -15.18
N LEU A 78 0.58 -11.64 -13.97
CA LEU A 78 -0.39 -11.78 -12.89
C LEU A 78 -1.57 -10.81 -13.11
N GLN A 79 -2.77 -11.36 -13.24
CA GLN A 79 -4.01 -10.57 -13.31
C GLN A 79 -4.40 -10.10 -11.91
N MET A 80 -4.16 -8.81 -11.61
CA MET A 80 -4.47 -8.21 -10.32
C MET A 80 -5.37 -6.98 -10.46
N SER A 81 -6.35 -6.88 -9.57
CA SER A 81 -7.15 -5.66 -9.43
C SER A 81 -6.44 -4.64 -8.55
N PHE A 82 -5.82 -5.08 -7.45
CA PHE A 82 -5.09 -4.22 -6.51
C PHE A 82 -3.75 -4.86 -6.13
N ALA A 83 -2.66 -4.37 -6.72
CA ALA A 83 -1.30 -4.84 -6.42
C ALA A 83 -0.83 -4.30 -5.07
N GLN A 84 -1.23 -4.91 -3.95
CA GLN A 84 -0.97 -4.34 -2.61
C GLN A 84 -0.18 -5.23 -1.65
N ASN A 85 0.42 -6.32 -2.12
CA ASN A 85 1.15 -7.20 -1.22
C ASN A 85 2.66 -6.95 -1.25
N ALA A 86 3.15 -6.19 -0.27
CA ALA A 86 4.58 -5.95 -0.11
C ALA A 86 5.39 -7.25 0.12
N ARG A 87 4.75 -8.36 0.54
CA ARG A 87 5.43 -9.64 0.75
C ARG A 87 6.09 -10.20 -0.51
N TYR A 88 5.62 -9.85 -1.71
CA TYR A 88 6.30 -10.25 -2.96
C TYR A 88 7.66 -9.58 -3.15
N PHE A 89 7.90 -8.46 -2.47
CA PHE A 89 9.08 -7.64 -2.66
C PHE A 89 9.84 -7.43 -1.36
N GLU A 90 9.47 -8.09 -0.26
CA GLU A 90 9.98 -7.79 1.09
C GLU A 90 11.51 -7.82 1.15
N GLU A 91 12.10 -8.85 0.53
CA GLU A 91 13.55 -9.01 0.42
C GLU A 91 14.22 -7.93 -0.44
N TYR A 92 13.50 -7.41 -1.43
CA TYR A 92 13.99 -6.40 -2.38
C TYR A 92 13.57 -4.97 -2.03
N LEU A 93 12.83 -4.76 -0.95
CA LEU A 93 12.35 -3.43 -0.56
C LEU A 93 13.50 -2.43 -0.39
N PRO A 94 14.68 -2.78 0.17
CA PRO A 94 15.80 -1.85 0.24
C PRO A 94 16.29 -1.39 -1.15
N GLU A 95 16.48 -2.32 -2.09
CA GLU A 95 16.95 -2.06 -3.44
C GLU A 95 15.92 -1.27 -4.25
N VAL A 96 14.66 -1.68 -4.20
CA VAL A 96 13.53 -0.97 -4.83
C VAL A 96 13.47 0.47 -4.31
N ARG A 97 13.60 0.69 -2.99
CA ARG A 97 13.63 2.04 -2.41
C ARG A 97 14.84 2.86 -2.86
N ALA A 98 16.00 2.24 -3.04
CA ALA A 98 17.19 2.94 -3.54
C ALA A 98 17.02 3.39 -4.99
N LEU A 99 16.30 2.61 -5.80
CA LEU A 99 15.99 2.96 -7.20
C LEU A 99 14.93 4.07 -7.30
N PHE A 100 13.90 4.03 -6.45
CA PHE A 100 12.79 5.00 -6.46
C PHE A 100 13.03 6.15 -5.48
N ASN A 101 14.00 7.00 -5.81
CA ASN A 101 14.20 8.26 -5.10
C ASN A 101 13.25 9.35 -5.64
N PHE A 102 12.60 10.08 -4.73
CA PHE A 102 11.87 11.29 -5.09
C PHE A 102 12.81 12.33 -5.70
N SER A 103 12.33 13.04 -6.73
CA SER A 103 13.06 14.17 -7.32
C SER A 103 13.38 15.24 -6.27
N SER A 104 14.43 16.03 -6.51
CA SER A 104 14.79 17.18 -5.66
C SER A 104 13.58 18.11 -5.45
N GLU A 105 12.89 18.43 -6.53
CA GLU A 105 11.67 19.23 -6.51
C GLU A 105 10.57 18.64 -5.61
N SER A 106 10.30 17.34 -5.74
CA SER A 106 9.29 16.65 -4.91
C SER A 106 9.66 16.69 -3.43
N ARG A 107 10.95 16.48 -3.11
CA ARG A 107 11.48 16.53 -1.75
C ARG A 107 11.37 17.94 -1.16
N GLU A 108 11.73 18.96 -1.93
CA GLU A 108 11.62 20.35 -1.51
C GLU A 108 10.16 20.76 -1.27
N GLN A 109 9.27 20.39 -2.18
CA GLN A 109 7.84 20.68 -2.04
C GLN A 109 7.25 19.95 -0.83
N GLY A 110 7.59 18.67 -0.63
CA GLY A 110 7.21 17.90 0.54
C GLY A 110 7.68 18.55 1.84
N ASN A 111 8.95 18.93 1.91
CA ASN A 111 9.53 19.61 3.08
C ASN A 111 8.86 20.97 3.35
N ARG A 112 8.52 21.74 2.31
CA ARG A 112 7.75 22.99 2.45
C ARG A 112 6.36 22.72 3.05
N ASN A 113 5.67 21.68 2.57
CA ASN A 113 4.35 21.30 3.09
C ASN A 113 4.41 20.85 4.55
N LEU A 114 5.38 20.01 4.92
CA LEU A 114 5.56 19.54 6.30
C LEU A 114 5.85 20.70 7.27
N ARG A 115 6.67 21.68 6.85
CA ARG A 115 6.93 22.90 7.65
C ARG A 115 5.67 23.74 7.84
N ARG A 116 4.88 23.95 6.78
CA ARG A 116 3.59 24.68 6.86
C ARG A 116 2.58 24.02 7.80
N LEU A 117 2.66 22.70 7.93
CA LEU A 117 1.79 21.91 8.80
C LEU A 117 2.36 21.73 10.23
N ASN A 118 3.51 22.37 10.55
CA ASN A 118 4.21 22.21 11.82
C ASN A 118 4.53 20.75 12.18
N VAL A 119 4.79 19.91 11.17
CA VAL A 119 5.18 18.49 11.33
C VAL A 119 6.57 18.17 10.79
N GLY A 120 7.31 19.15 10.26
CA GLY A 120 8.64 18.94 9.68
C GLY A 120 9.65 18.31 10.64
N ASP A 121 9.65 18.76 11.89
CA ASP A 121 10.52 18.28 12.97
C ASP A 121 9.72 17.68 14.14
N ALA A 122 8.41 17.51 13.98
CA ALA A 122 7.56 16.95 15.02
C ALA A 122 7.88 15.48 15.22
N THR A 123 7.87 15.02 16.47
CA THR A 123 7.99 13.59 16.82
C THR A 123 6.66 13.01 17.33
N ASP A 124 5.69 13.87 17.58
CA ASP A 124 4.40 13.58 18.22
C ASP A 124 3.23 13.49 17.22
N PHE A 125 3.49 13.06 15.97
CA PHE A 125 2.46 12.97 14.94
C PHE A 125 2.35 11.57 14.30
N MET A 126 1.15 11.27 13.82
CA MET A 126 0.81 10.05 13.10
C MET A 126 0.31 10.38 11.69
N CYS A 127 0.77 9.64 10.68
CA CYS A 127 0.12 9.64 9.37
C CYS A 127 -1.07 8.68 9.38
N VAL A 128 -2.19 9.07 8.77
CA VAL A 128 -3.33 8.20 8.51
C VAL A 128 -3.65 8.26 7.02
N HIS A 129 -3.31 7.20 6.31
CA HIS A 129 -3.62 7.05 4.89
C HIS A 129 -4.86 6.18 4.70
N ILE A 130 -5.86 6.67 3.97
CA ILE A 130 -7.08 5.89 3.64
C ILE A 130 -7.27 5.86 2.13
N ARG A 131 -7.25 4.65 1.56
CA ARG A 131 -7.76 4.36 0.22
C ARG A 131 -9.19 3.82 0.37
N ARG A 132 -10.18 4.51 -0.17
CA ARG A 132 -11.59 4.17 0.03
C ARG A 132 -12.43 4.19 -1.24
N THR A 133 -12.19 5.09 -2.20
CA THR A 133 -13.14 5.33 -3.31
C THR A 133 -13.46 4.06 -4.10
N ASP A 134 -12.52 3.58 -4.92
CA ASP A 134 -12.63 2.32 -5.65
C ASP A 134 -12.78 1.12 -4.71
N PHE A 135 -12.27 1.19 -3.49
CA PHE A 135 -12.36 0.10 -2.50
C PHE A 135 -13.79 -0.17 -2.03
N LEU A 136 -14.70 0.82 -2.09
CA LEU A 136 -16.12 0.63 -1.81
C LEU A 136 -16.78 -0.30 -2.82
N ASP A 137 -16.41 -0.20 -4.10
CA ASP A 137 -16.98 -1.02 -5.17
C ASP A 137 -16.68 -2.51 -4.97
N PHE A 138 -15.62 -2.83 -4.23
CA PHE A 138 -15.21 -4.20 -3.89
C PHE A 138 -15.61 -4.63 -2.47
N GLY A 139 -16.34 -3.79 -1.73
CA GLY A 139 -16.77 -4.10 -0.36
C GLY A 139 -15.64 -4.18 0.67
N ILE A 140 -14.45 -3.65 0.34
CA ILE A 140 -13.24 -3.66 1.19
C ILE A 140 -12.87 -2.26 1.71
N GLY A 141 -13.72 -1.26 1.46
CA GLY A 141 -13.52 0.10 1.92
C GLY A 141 -13.50 0.18 3.44
N SER A 142 -12.57 0.97 3.99
CA SER A 142 -12.50 1.19 5.43
C SER A 142 -13.76 1.88 5.95
N ASP A 143 -14.20 1.46 7.14
CA ASP A 143 -15.29 2.10 7.87
C ASP A 143 -14.74 3.18 8.83
N LEU A 144 -15.58 4.18 9.12
CA LEU A 144 -15.17 5.34 9.89
C LEU A 144 -14.87 5.01 11.35
N ASN A 145 -15.69 4.15 11.97
CA ASN A 145 -15.59 3.82 13.40
C ASN A 145 -14.36 2.95 13.67
N GLY A 146 -14.14 1.93 12.84
CA GLY A 146 -12.95 1.08 12.87
C GLY A 146 -11.68 1.90 12.66
N THR A 147 -11.68 2.79 11.66
CA THR A 147 -10.55 3.70 11.40
C THR A 147 -10.27 4.63 12.58
N LEU A 148 -11.30 5.23 13.18
CA LEU A 148 -11.18 6.09 14.35
C LEU A 148 -10.61 5.35 15.55
N LYS A 149 -11.15 4.17 15.85
CA LYS A 149 -10.70 3.33 16.95
C LYS A 149 -9.23 2.96 16.76
N ALA A 150 -8.86 2.42 15.59
CA ALA A 150 -7.49 2.04 15.30
C ALA A 150 -6.52 3.22 15.41
N THR A 151 -6.91 4.38 14.86
CA THR A 151 -6.11 5.60 14.92
C THR A 151 -5.87 6.05 16.37
N ARG A 152 -6.92 6.10 17.20
CA ARG A 152 -6.82 6.47 18.62
C ARG A 152 -5.99 5.47 19.42
N ASP A 153 -6.20 4.17 19.20
CA ASP A 153 -5.49 3.10 19.89
C ASP A 153 -3.98 3.11 19.57
N ILE A 154 -3.60 3.39 18.32
CA ILE A 154 -2.19 3.53 17.93
C ILE A 154 -1.60 4.81 18.51
N ALA A 155 -2.30 5.94 18.37
CA ALA A 155 -1.84 7.23 18.86
C ALA A 155 -1.60 7.21 20.38
N ALA A 156 -2.54 6.67 21.16
CA ALA A 156 -2.39 6.55 22.61
C ALA A 156 -1.20 5.66 23.00
N ARG A 157 -1.04 4.50 22.36
CA ARG A 157 0.09 3.58 22.63
C ARG A 157 1.46 4.16 22.26
N LYS A 158 1.50 5.11 21.32
CA LYS A 158 2.73 5.73 20.82
C LYS A 158 2.95 7.16 21.34
N GLY A 159 2.05 7.69 22.16
CA GLY A 159 2.13 9.06 22.67
C GLY A 159 2.01 10.13 21.57
N LEU A 160 1.23 9.87 20.52
CA LEU A 160 1.07 10.76 19.36
C LEU A 160 -0.20 11.59 19.54
N SER A 161 -0.12 12.89 19.23
CA SER A 161 -1.22 13.84 19.44
C SER A 161 -1.66 14.54 18.15
N LYS A 162 -0.80 14.58 17.14
CA LYS A 162 -1.05 15.23 15.85
C LYS A 162 -1.33 14.19 14.77
N PHE A 163 -2.20 14.53 13.82
CA PHE A 163 -2.61 13.63 12.75
C PHE A 163 -2.43 14.30 11.39
N LEU A 164 -1.71 13.63 10.49
CA LEU A 164 -1.64 13.97 9.08
C LEU A 164 -2.53 12.98 8.31
N ILE A 165 -3.71 13.43 7.89
CA ILE A 165 -4.71 12.57 7.22
C ILE A 165 -4.66 12.83 5.72
N PHE A 166 -4.55 11.77 4.93
CA PHE A 166 -4.55 11.83 3.47
C PHE A 166 -5.15 10.56 2.86
N GLY A 167 -5.59 10.65 1.62
CA GLY A 167 -6.42 9.63 1.00
C GLY A 167 -7.17 10.15 -0.21
N ASP A 168 -8.03 9.33 -0.76
CA ASP A 168 -8.77 9.60 -1.99
C ASP A 168 -10.24 10.00 -1.76
N ASP A 169 -10.83 9.66 -0.61
CA ASP A 169 -12.20 10.04 -0.23
C ASP A 169 -12.22 11.27 0.70
N LYS A 170 -12.54 12.44 0.12
CA LYS A 170 -12.51 13.73 0.83
C LYS A 170 -13.53 13.82 1.96
N ASP A 171 -14.73 13.28 1.79
CA ASP A 171 -15.79 13.38 2.78
C ASP A 171 -15.51 12.46 3.97
N PHE A 172 -14.98 11.27 3.70
CA PHE A 172 -14.48 10.38 4.75
C PHE A 172 -13.33 11.02 5.53
N MET A 173 -12.33 11.58 4.84
CA MET A 173 -11.20 12.24 5.48
C MET A 173 -11.64 13.43 6.36
N LYS A 174 -12.60 14.23 5.89
CA LYS A 174 -13.16 15.35 6.66
C LYS A 174 -13.90 14.88 7.91
N SER A 175 -14.65 13.79 7.80
CA SER A 175 -15.37 13.17 8.91
C SER A 175 -14.40 12.61 9.95
N LEU A 176 -13.36 11.91 9.50
CA LEU A 176 -12.30 11.39 10.35
C LEU A 176 -11.54 12.52 11.07
N ALA A 177 -11.14 13.57 10.34
CA ALA A 177 -10.43 14.72 10.90
C ALA A 177 -11.27 15.43 11.97
N THR A 178 -12.56 15.62 11.73
CA THR A 178 -13.48 16.24 12.70
C THR A 178 -13.55 15.41 13.98
N GLN A 179 -13.70 14.08 13.87
CA GLN A 179 -13.84 13.21 15.03
C GLN A 179 -12.55 12.96 15.80
N LEU A 180 -11.38 13.02 15.14
CA LEU A 180 -10.09 12.96 15.82
C LEU A 180 -9.79 14.23 16.63
N LYS A 181 -10.32 15.39 16.21
CA LYS A 181 -10.17 16.67 16.93
C LYS A 181 -11.03 16.77 18.22
N ILE A 182 -11.93 15.83 18.50
CA ILE A 182 -12.86 15.88 19.64
C ILE A 182 -12.23 15.33 20.96
N VAL A 183 -10.93 15.04 21.00
CA VAL A 183 -10.24 14.69 22.27
C VAL A 183 -9.14 15.70 22.59
N ALA A 184 -9.52 16.98 22.66
CA ALA A 184 -8.79 17.94 23.49
C ALA A 184 -9.57 18.05 24.82
N PRO A 185 -8.96 17.77 25.98
CA PRO A 185 -9.58 18.10 27.26
C PRO A 185 -9.75 19.61 27.33
N ILE A 186 -10.91 20.04 27.83
CA ILE A 186 -11.14 21.37 28.38
C ILE A 186 -10.19 21.56 29.58
#